data_AF-A0A2M9PGF0-F1
#
_entry.id   AF-A0A2M9PGF0-F1
#
_cell.length_a   1.000
_cell.length_b   1.000
_cell.length_c   1.000
_cell.angle_alpha   90.00
_cell.angle_beta   90.00
_cell.angle_gamma   90.00
#
_symmetry.space_group_name_H-M   'P 1'
#
loop_
_entity.id
_entity.type
_entity.pdbx_description
1 polymer ?
#
loop_
_entity_poly.entity_id
_entity_poly.type
_entity_poly.pdbx_seq_one_letter_code
_entity_poly.pdbx_strand_id
1 'polypeptide(L)'
;VYVGSLTVPLHNAWADAAIAYQKEKYPNMEMVGQRFGVAESVDETIKTTQDQLRANPDLKGILTFGSQGPIGAARVLEDREKAEDIVLVGGFSPGQGVKYVKSGTIRGGYIWNPMTAGEVFVQLSSMLAAGKEPTDGMDLPGVGPVKVFPEQKLIQAQKLESLDKENIDRLVELGL
;
A
#
# COMPACT_ATOMS: atom_id res chain seq x y z
N VAL A 1 4.05 9.81 -7.77
CA VAL A 1 3.08 8.82 -7.20
C VAL A 1 2.99 7.64 -8.15
N TYR A 2 3.16 6.42 -7.66
CA TYR A 2 3.02 5.18 -8.45
C TYR A 2 1.78 4.42 -7.98
N VAL A 3 1.01 3.88 -8.92
CA VAL A 3 -0.15 3.02 -8.68
C VAL A 3 0.04 1.72 -9.42
N GLY A 4 -0.66 0.66 -9.02
CA GLY A 4 -0.51 -0.67 -9.65
C GLY A 4 -0.75 -0.63 -11.15
N SER A 5 -1.86 -0.02 -11.57
CA SER A 5 -2.09 0.45 -12.92
C SER A 5 -2.98 1.69 -12.89
N LEU A 6 -3.12 2.39 -14.01
CA LEU A 6 -4.05 3.53 -14.13
C LEU A 6 -5.53 3.11 -14.11
N THR A 7 -5.81 1.81 -14.12
CA THR A 7 -7.18 1.26 -14.16
C THR A 7 -7.54 0.44 -12.92
N VAL A 8 -6.61 0.15 -12.02
CA VAL A 8 -6.93 -0.48 -10.71
C VAL A 8 -7.75 0.52 -9.88
N PRO A 9 -9.05 0.28 -9.62
CA PRO A 9 -9.92 1.30 -9.03
C PRO A 9 -9.45 1.73 -7.64
N LEU A 10 -9.08 0.75 -6.80
CA LEU A 10 -8.73 0.98 -5.41
C LEU A 10 -7.42 1.76 -5.25
N HIS A 11 -6.38 1.42 -6.03
CA HIS A 11 -5.10 2.14 -6.00
C HIS A 11 -5.25 3.60 -6.44
N ASN A 12 -6.11 3.86 -7.44
CA ASN A 12 -6.37 5.21 -7.90
C ASN A 12 -7.19 6.01 -6.87
N ALA A 13 -8.19 5.39 -6.24
CA ALA A 13 -8.95 6.03 -5.16
C ALA A 13 -8.05 6.41 -3.97
N TRP A 14 -7.12 5.55 -3.57
CA TRP A 14 -6.14 5.88 -2.52
C TRP A 14 -5.17 6.98 -2.93
N ALA A 15 -4.69 6.97 -4.18
CA ALA A 15 -3.86 8.04 -4.69
C ALA A 15 -4.60 9.38 -4.73
N ASP A 16 -5.86 9.40 -5.16
CA ASP A 16 -6.71 10.59 -5.16
C ASP A 16 -6.87 11.15 -3.75
N ALA A 17 -7.19 10.28 -2.78
CA ALA A 17 -7.33 10.66 -1.38
C ALA A 17 -6.03 11.23 -0.79
N ALA A 18 -4.89 10.59 -1.05
CA ALA A 18 -3.59 11.06 -0.58
C ALA A 18 -3.19 12.41 -1.21
N ILE A 19 -3.44 12.61 -2.51
CA ILE A 19 -3.17 13.86 -3.21
C ILE A 19 -4.08 14.98 -2.71
N ALA A 20 -5.37 14.70 -2.48
CA ALA A 20 -6.31 15.68 -1.92
C ALA A 20 -5.88 16.11 -0.51
N TYR A 21 -5.55 15.14 0.35
CA TYR A 21 -5.05 15.41 1.70
C TYR A 21 -3.75 16.21 1.69
N GLN A 22 -2.83 15.86 0.78
CA GLN A 22 -1.58 16.60 0.59
C GLN A 22 -1.82 18.06 0.26
N LYS A 23 -2.69 18.35 -0.71
CA LYS A 23 -3.00 19.73 -1.12
C LYS A 23 -3.62 20.55 0.01
N GLU A 24 -4.44 19.91 0.84
CA GLU A 24 -5.08 20.57 1.98
C GLU A 24 -4.09 20.85 3.12
N LYS A 25 -3.26 19.87 3.50
CA LYS A 25 -2.42 19.95 4.71
C LYS A 25 -0.99 20.41 4.46
N TYR A 26 -0.46 20.17 3.27
CA TYR A 26 0.93 20.44 2.90
C TYR A 26 1.00 21.19 1.58
N PRO A 27 0.44 22.42 1.48
CA PRO A 27 0.31 23.14 0.22
C PRO A 27 1.64 23.52 -0.44
N ASN A 28 2.75 23.50 0.31
CA ASN A 28 4.10 23.74 -0.21
C ASN A 28 4.73 22.49 -0.85
N MET A 29 4.10 21.32 -0.72
CA MET A 29 4.52 20.12 -1.44
C MET A 29 3.86 20.10 -2.82
N GLU A 30 4.64 19.76 -3.84
CA GLU A 30 4.16 19.67 -5.22
C GLU A 30 4.24 18.22 -5.73
N MET A 31 3.20 17.77 -6.42
CA MET A 31 3.25 16.50 -7.12
C MET A 31 4.00 16.68 -8.43
N VAL A 32 5.15 16.03 -8.53
CA VAL A 32 5.93 15.95 -9.76
C VAL A 32 5.17 15.14 -10.80
N GLY A 33 4.78 15.79 -11.90
CA GLY A 33 4.16 15.17 -13.07
C GLY A 33 2.84 14.46 -12.81
N GLN A 34 2.54 13.47 -13.64
CA GLN A 34 1.35 12.62 -13.50
C GLN A 34 1.65 11.38 -12.66
N ARG A 35 0.60 10.65 -12.25
CA ARG A 35 0.78 9.33 -11.62
C ARG A 35 1.21 8.29 -12.66
N PHE A 36 1.97 7.28 -12.23
CA PHE A 36 2.44 6.19 -13.11
C PHE A 36 1.82 4.86 -12.69
N GLY A 37 1.32 4.08 -13.65
CA GLY A 37 0.74 2.75 -13.43
C GLY A 37 1.77 1.63 -13.54
N VAL A 38 2.71 1.56 -12.60
CA VAL A 38 3.90 0.67 -12.66
C VAL A 38 4.09 -0.19 -11.41
N ALA A 39 3.31 0.02 -10.36
CA ALA A 39 3.60 -0.51 -9.02
C ALA A 39 3.27 -2.01 -8.84
N GLU A 40 2.78 -2.70 -9.88
CA GLU A 40 2.70 -4.17 -9.93
C GLU A 40 3.94 -4.83 -10.57
N SER A 41 4.87 -4.05 -11.13
CA SER A 41 6.09 -4.56 -11.75
C SER A 41 7.33 -3.89 -11.15
N VAL A 42 8.24 -4.72 -10.63
CA VAL A 42 9.54 -4.26 -10.12
C VAL A 42 10.34 -3.59 -11.24
N ASP A 43 10.38 -4.20 -12.41
CA ASP A 43 11.21 -3.73 -13.53
C ASP A 43 10.69 -2.42 -14.11
N GLU A 44 9.37 -2.28 -14.26
CA GLU A 44 8.76 -1.03 -14.71
C GLU A 44 8.97 0.07 -13.66
N THR A 45 8.81 -0.26 -12.38
CA THR A 45 9.07 0.71 -11.31
C THR A 45 10.53 1.14 -11.27
N ILE A 46 11.49 0.23 -11.48
CA ILE A 46 12.92 0.56 -11.59
C ILE A 46 13.12 1.57 -12.71
N LYS A 47 12.64 1.28 -13.91
CA LYS A 47 12.79 2.15 -15.08
C LYS A 47 12.18 3.54 -14.80
N THR A 48 10.95 3.59 -14.32
CA THR A 48 10.27 4.85 -14.02
C THR A 48 10.99 5.63 -12.92
N THR A 49 11.46 4.97 -11.86
CA THR A 49 12.20 5.66 -10.77
C THR A 49 13.50 6.25 -11.30
N GLN A 50 14.26 5.52 -12.11
CA GLN A 50 15.48 6.03 -12.74
C GLN A 50 15.21 7.25 -13.62
N ASP A 51 14.14 7.21 -14.42
CA ASP A 51 13.76 8.33 -15.28
C ASP A 51 13.31 9.55 -14.46
N GLN A 52 12.55 9.33 -13.37
CA GLN A 52 12.12 10.42 -12.49
C GLN A 52 13.29 11.07 -11.72
N LEU A 53 14.28 10.29 -11.28
CA LEU A 53 15.49 10.84 -10.65
C LEU A 53 16.34 11.66 -11.63
N ARG A 54 16.41 11.25 -12.91
CA ARG A 54 17.11 12.01 -13.95
C ARG A 54 16.38 13.31 -14.29
N ALA A 55 15.06 13.25 -14.42
CA ALA A 55 14.24 14.39 -14.83
C ALA A 55 14.02 15.41 -13.70
N ASN A 56 14.03 14.98 -12.44
CA ASN A 56 13.69 15.81 -11.29
C ASN A 56 14.76 15.68 -10.19
N PRO A 57 15.88 16.43 -10.29
CA PRO A 57 16.98 16.36 -9.33
C PRO A 57 16.61 16.77 -7.90
N ASP A 58 15.50 17.48 -7.73
CA ASP A 58 14.95 17.96 -6.47
C ASP A 58 13.88 17.04 -5.87
N LEU A 59 13.58 15.89 -6.49
CA LEU A 59 12.60 14.92 -5.99
C LEU A 59 12.89 14.54 -4.52
N LYS A 60 11.90 14.72 -3.63
CA LYS A 60 12.03 14.44 -2.19
C LYS A 60 11.24 13.23 -1.69
N GLY A 61 10.33 12.70 -2.49
CA GLY A 61 9.57 11.54 -2.06
C GLY A 61 8.84 10.79 -3.17
N ILE A 62 8.60 9.52 -2.89
CA ILE A 62 7.89 8.58 -3.74
C ILE A 62 6.82 7.91 -2.89
N LEU A 63 5.56 8.08 -3.30
CA LEU A 63 4.40 7.38 -2.74
C LEU A 63 3.93 6.32 -3.73
N THR A 64 3.77 5.09 -3.26
CA THR A 64 3.38 3.95 -4.11
C THR A 64 2.16 3.19 -3.58
N PHE A 65 1.27 2.78 -4.48
CA PHE A 65 0.15 1.88 -4.23
C PHE A 65 0.26 0.67 -5.14
N GLY A 66 0.70 -0.46 -4.60
CA GLY A 66 1.03 -1.68 -5.34
C GLY A 66 2.32 -2.28 -4.77
N SER A 67 2.32 -3.58 -4.51
CA SER A 67 3.33 -4.23 -3.66
C SER A 67 4.76 -4.18 -4.21
N GLN A 68 4.89 -4.13 -5.54
CA GLN A 68 6.19 -4.14 -6.23
C GLN A 68 6.77 -2.72 -6.38
N GLY A 69 5.93 -1.68 -6.24
CA GLY A 69 6.33 -0.28 -6.31
C GLY A 69 7.45 0.08 -5.33
N PRO A 70 7.28 -0.14 -4.01
CA PRO A 70 8.34 0.13 -3.04
C PRO A 70 9.60 -0.68 -3.34
N ILE A 71 9.48 -1.93 -3.76
CA ILE A 71 10.62 -2.83 -4.00
C ILE A 71 11.47 -2.34 -5.17
N GLY A 72 10.85 -1.96 -6.29
CA GLY A 72 11.55 -1.41 -7.45
C GLY A 72 12.20 -0.06 -7.15
N ALA A 73 11.46 0.83 -6.48
CA ALA A 73 11.97 2.16 -6.12
C ALA A 73 13.14 2.07 -5.14
N ALA A 74 13.04 1.21 -4.10
CA ALA A 74 14.09 1.03 -3.10
C ALA A 74 15.42 0.56 -3.70
N ARG A 75 15.38 -0.37 -4.68
CA ARG A 75 16.57 -0.81 -5.41
C ARG A 75 17.28 0.37 -6.08
N VAL A 76 16.51 1.22 -6.78
CA VAL A 76 17.07 2.38 -7.46
C VAL A 76 17.62 3.41 -6.48
N LEU A 77 16.95 3.63 -5.35
CA LEU A 77 17.40 4.57 -4.34
C LEU A 77 18.71 4.09 -3.66
N GLU A 78 18.87 2.79 -3.40
CA GLU A 78 20.13 2.25 -2.89
C GLU A 78 21.25 2.32 -3.94
N ASP A 79 20.98 1.86 -5.17
CA ASP A 79 21.96 1.86 -6.27
C ASP A 79 22.46 3.26 -6.65
N ARG A 80 21.66 4.30 -6.39
CA ARG A 80 22.00 5.70 -6.68
C ARG A 80 22.41 6.48 -5.45
N GLU A 81 22.55 5.83 -4.29
CA GLU A 81 22.92 6.47 -3.03
C GLU A 81 21.95 7.62 -2.67
N LYS A 82 20.65 7.41 -2.92
CA LYS A 82 19.55 8.36 -2.69
C LYS A 82 18.59 7.97 -1.58
N ALA A 83 18.83 6.85 -0.90
CA ALA A 83 17.97 6.36 0.18
C ALA A 83 17.80 7.36 1.34
N GLU A 84 18.81 8.17 1.64
CA GLU A 84 18.73 9.21 2.69
C GLU A 84 18.09 10.51 2.19
N ASP A 85 18.16 10.78 0.88
CA ASP A 85 17.69 12.02 0.27
C ASP A 85 16.20 12.01 -0.08
N ILE A 86 15.63 10.81 -0.31
CA ILE A 86 14.30 10.62 -0.90
C ILE A 86 13.47 9.67 -0.05
N VAL A 87 12.35 10.19 0.47
CA VAL A 87 11.44 9.41 1.31
C VAL A 87 10.58 8.48 0.44
N LEU A 88 10.65 7.17 0.70
CA LEU A 88 9.82 6.17 0.02
C LEU A 88 8.78 5.58 0.97
N VAL A 89 7.50 5.67 0.60
CA VAL A 89 6.35 5.16 1.38
C VAL A 89 5.43 4.35 0.48
N GLY A 90 4.95 3.21 0.98
CA GLY A 90 3.94 2.41 0.28
C GLY A 90 3.72 1.04 0.90
N GLY A 91 2.68 0.35 0.45
CA GLY A 91 2.41 -1.04 0.84
C GLY A 91 3.29 -2.01 0.06
N PHE A 92 3.86 -3.00 0.73
CA PHE A 92 4.69 -4.07 0.17
C PHE A 92 4.49 -5.37 0.95
N SER A 93 4.87 -6.50 0.35
CA SER A 93 4.94 -7.78 1.06
C SER A 93 6.09 -7.76 2.09
N PRO A 94 5.83 -7.98 3.39
CA PRO A 94 6.83 -7.95 4.45
C PRO A 94 8.12 -8.71 4.13
N GLY A 95 8.04 -9.96 3.66
CA GLY A 95 9.21 -10.78 3.31
C GLY A 95 10.10 -10.18 2.23
N GLN A 96 9.53 -9.40 1.29
CA GLN A 96 10.30 -8.72 0.25
C GLN A 96 10.88 -7.39 0.74
N GLY A 97 10.16 -6.67 1.61
CA GLY A 97 10.48 -5.31 2.03
C GLY A 97 11.33 -5.21 3.30
N VAL A 98 11.41 -6.25 4.12
CA VAL A 98 12.02 -6.20 5.47
C VAL A 98 13.44 -5.61 5.47
N LYS A 99 14.28 -5.99 4.51
CA LYS A 99 15.66 -5.47 4.43
C LYS A 99 15.69 -3.95 4.20
N TYR A 100 14.77 -3.42 3.40
CA TYR A 100 14.70 -1.99 3.06
C TYR A 100 14.08 -1.16 4.18
N VAL A 101 13.15 -1.74 4.94
CA VAL A 101 12.63 -1.11 6.17
C VAL A 101 13.74 -1.03 7.21
N LYS A 102 14.52 -2.10 7.39
CA LYS A 102 15.64 -2.14 8.33
C LYS A 102 16.75 -1.16 7.96
N SER A 103 17.13 -1.09 6.68
CA SER A 103 18.11 -0.11 6.17
C SER A 103 17.59 1.33 6.21
N GLY A 104 16.28 1.53 6.20
CA GLY A 104 15.64 2.85 6.20
C GLY A 104 15.29 3.37 4.80
N THR A 105 15.69 2.66 3.75
CA THR A 105 15.36 2.98 2.34
C THR A 105 13.85 3.05 2.11
N ILE A 106 13.08 2.14 2.71
CA ILE A 106 11.61 2.26 2.76
C ILE A 106 11.24 2.77 4.15
N ARG A 107 10.60 3.95 4.22
CA ARG A 107 10.16 4.56 5.47
C ARG A 107 9.06 3.74 6.15
N GLY A 108 8.24 3.07 5.35
CA GLY A 108 7.19 2.16 5.79
C GLY A 108 5.92 2.29 4.96
N GLY A 109 4.82 1.82 5.52
CA GLY A 109 3.51 1.83 4.88
C GLY A 109 2.47 1.12 5.75
N TYR A 110 1.32 0.86 5.16
CA TYR A 110 0.25 0.10 5.79
C TYR A 110 -0.28 -0.92 4.80
N ILE A 111 -0.60 -2.11 5.31
CA ILE A 111 -1.30 -3.16 4.57
C ILE A 111 -2.44 -3.70 5.41
N TRP A 112 -3.28 -4.52 4.80
CA TRP A 112 -4.11 -5.48 5.51
C TRP A 112 -3.42 -6.84 5.45
N ASN A 113 -3.68 -7.71 6.42
CA ASN A 113 -3.21 -9.08 6.34
C ASN A 113 -4.05 -9.87 5.30
N PRO A 114 -3.48 -10.25 4.13
CA PRO A 114 -4.23 -10.98 3.10
C PRO A 114 -4.65 -12.39 3.56
N MET A 115 -3.93 -13.00 4.51
CA MET A 115 -4.32 -14.27 5.12
C MET A 115 -5.64 -14.12 5.87
N THR A 116 -5.74 -13.11 6.74
CA THR A 116 -6.97 -12.78 7.47
C THR A 116 -8.11 -12.39 6.52
N ALA A 117 -7.82 -11.66 5.43
CA ALA A 117 -8.83 -11.35 4.43
C ALA A 117 -9.41 -12.61 3.78
N GLY A 118 -8.57 -13.60 3.46
CA GLY A 118 -9.01 -14.90 2.95
C GLY A 118 -9.94 -15.65 3.91
N GLU A 119 -9.59 -15.67 5.20
CA GLU A 119 -10.45 -16.25 6.24
C GLU A 119 -11.81 -15.57 6.32
N VAL A 120 -11.84 -14.23 6.27
CA VAL A 120 -13.07 -13.43 6.26
C VAL A 120 -13.95 -13.75 5.04
N PHE A 121 -13.36 -13.95 3.85
CA PHE A 121 -14.13 -14.34 2.67
C PHE A 121 -14.81 -15.70 2.83
N VAL A 122 -14.13 -16.67 3.43
CA VAL A 122 -14.71 -18.00 3.69
C VAL A 122 -15.83 -17.90 4.73
N GLN A 123 -15.63 -17.13 5.81
CA GLN A 123 -16.65 -16.91 6.84
C GLN A 123 -17.93 -16.28 6.25
N LEU A 124 -17.79 -15.21 5.47
CA LEU A 124 -18.92 -14.55 4.81
C LEU A 124 -19.61 -15.47 3.80
N SER A 125 -18.83 -16.21 3.01
CA SER A 125 -19.37 -17.15 2.03
C SER A 125 -20.15 -18.29 2.69
N SER A 126 -19.66 -18.82 3.82
CA SER A 126 -20.35 -19.84 4.62
C SER A 126 -21.66 -19.32 5.22
N MET A 127 -21.66 -18.08 5.73
CA MET A 127 -22.84 -17.42 6.26
C MET A 127 -23.93 -17.26 5.19
N LEU A 128 -23.57 -16.74 4.01
CA LEU A 128 -24.47 -16.56 2.88
C LEU A 128 -25.00 -17.90 2.36
N ALA A 129 -24.16 -18.93 2.27
CA ALA A 129 -24.57 -20.28 1.86
C ALA A 129 -25.57 -20.92 2.85
N ALA A 130 -25.54 -20.51 4.13
CA ALA A 130 -26.51 -20.90 5.14
C ALA A 130 -27.79 -20.03 5.15
N GLY A 131 -27.95 -19.13 4.18
CA GLY A 131 -29.12 -18.25 4.06
C GLY A 131 -29.14 -17.09 5.05
N LYS A 132 -27.99 -16.73 5.63
CA LYS A 132 -27.84 -15.60 6.56
C LYS A 132 -27.19 -14.42 5.84
N GLU A 133 -27.62 -13.21 6.18
CA GLU A 133 -27.10 -11.97 5.61
C GLU A 133 -26.14 -11.26 6.58
N PRO A 134 -25.12 -10.54 6.08
CA PRO A 134 -24.28 -9.68 6.91
C PRO A 134 -25.10 -8.51 7.49
N THR A 135 -24.90 -8.21 8.77
CA THR A 135 -25.55 -7.07 9.44
C THR A 135 -24.52 -6.05 9.90
N ASP A 136 -24.88 -4.77 9.85
CA ASP A 136 -23.99 -3.70 10.32
C ASP A 136 -23.60 -3.90 11.79
N GLY A 137 -22.32 -3.70 12.10
CA GLY A 137 -21.76 -3.92 13.43
C GLY A 137 -21.56 -5.38 13.83
N MET A 138 -21.82 -6.36 12.94
CA MET A 138 -21.52 -7.77 13.24
C MET A 138 -20.02 -7.96 13.49
N ASP A 139 -19.69 -8.83 14.43
CA ASP A 139 -18.30 -9.21 14.68
C ASP A 139 -17.89 -10.36 13.75
N LEU A 140 -16.80 -10.16 13.02
CA LEU A 140 -16.16 -11.21 12.22
C LEU A 140 -14.84 -11.62 12.88
N PRO A 141 -14.69 -12.91 13.28
CA PRO A 141 -13.43 -13.45 13.75
C PRO A 141 -12.23 -13.02 12.91
N GLY A 142 -11.21 -12.48 13.59
CA GLY A 142 -9.97 -11.98 12.99
C GLY A 142 -9.96 -10.48 12.69
N VAL A 143 -11.12 -9.87 12.44
CA VAL A 143 -11.21 -8.44 12.06
C VAL A 143 -12.12 -7.60 12.96
N GLY A 144 -12.89 -8.24 13.84
CA GLY A 144 -13.78 -7.57 14.79
C GLY A 144 -15.05 -7.00 14.13
N PRO A 145 -15.62 -5.92 14.68
CA PRO A 145 -16.86 -5.34 14.16
C PRO A 145 -16.67 -4.75 12.76
N VAL A 146 -17.54 -5.11 11.84
CA VAL A 146 -17.53 -4.61 10.45
C VAL A 146 -18.66 -3.64 10.17
N LYS A 147 -18.41 -2.73 9.24
CA LYS A 147 -19.46 -1.89 8.65
C LYS A 147 -20.03 -2.55 7.41
N VAL A 148 -21.34 -2.59 7.30
CA VAL A 148 -22.04 -3.20 6.16
C VAL A 148 -22.79 -2.11 5.40
N PHE A 149 -22.53 -2.02 4.10
CA PHE A 149 -23.18 -1.09 3.18
C PHE A 149 -23.91 -1.89 2.10
N PRO A 150 -25.17 -2.32 2.34
CA PRO A 150 -25.90 -3.22 1.44
C PRO A 150 -26.05 -2.67 0.02
N GLU A 151 -26.41 -1.39 -0.10
CA GLU A 151 -26.59 -0.70 -1.39
C GLU A 151 -25.31 -0.67 -2.23
N GLN A 152 -24.15 -0.67 -1.58
CA GLN A 152 -22.84 -0.65 -2.23
C GLN A 152 -22.24 -2.05 -2.39
N LYS A 153 -22.92 -3.09 -1.86
CA LYS A 153 -22.40 -4.46 -1.74
C LYS A 153 -21.00 -4.49 -1.12
N LEU A 154 -20.79 -3.67 -0.08
CA LEU A 154 -19.50 -3.47 0.56
C LEU A 154 -19.58 -3.84 2.04
N ILE A 155 -18.62 -4.66 2.47
CA ILE A 155 -18.36 -4.93 3.89
C ILE A 155 -16.96 -4.41 4.18
N GLN A 156 -16.84 -3.52 5.16
CA GLN A 156 -15.59 -2.88 5.50
C GLN A 156 -15.16 -3.27 6.91
N ALA A 157 -13.98 -3.87 7.00
CA ALA A 157 -13.28 -4.12 8.24
C ALA A 157 -12.11 -3.12 8.40
N GLN A 158 -11.74 -2.82 9.65
CA GLN A 158 -10.66 -1.88 9.95
C GLN A 158 -9.57 -2.55 10.77
N LYS A 159 -8.69 -3.28 10.07
CA LYS A 159 -7.55 -4.00 10.65
C LYS A 159 -6.31 -3.80 9.79
N LEU A 160 -5.68 -2.63 9.92
CA LEU A 160 -4.42 -2.32 9.26
C LEU A 160 -3.24 -2.87 10.07
N GLU A 161 -2.22 -3.32 9.36
CA GLU A 161 -0.90 -3.68 9.88
C GLU A 161 0.10 -2.62 9.40
N SER A 162 0.88 -2.06 10.32
CA SER A 162 1.95 -1.13 9.97
C SER A 162 3.17 -1.89 9.45
N LEU A 163 3.79 -1.35 8.40
CA LEU A 163 5.03 -1.86 7.81
C LEU A 163 6.23 -1.05 8.29
N ASP A 164 6.41 -0.99 9.61
CA ASP A 164 7.51 -0.26 10.28
C ASP A 164 8.52 -1.22 10.92
N LYS A 165 9.61 -0.68 11.47
CA LYS A 165 10.68 -1.47 12.10
C LYS A 165 10.21 -2.27 13.31
N GLU A 166 9.12 -1.86 13.97
CA GLU A 166 8.62 -2.49 15.19
C GLU A 166 7.76 -3.71 14.89
N ASN A 167 7.00 -3.68 13.78
CA ASN A 167 6.06 -4.76 13.42
C ASN A 167 6.59 -5.68 12.30
N ILE A 168 7.55 -5.25 11.48
CA ILE A 168 7.93 -5.96 10.25
C ILE A 168 8.38 -7.41 10.49
N ASP A 169 9.13 -7.68 11.56
CA ASP A 169 9.63 -9.03 11.84
C ASP A 169 8.49 -10.00 12.20
N ARG A 170 7.49 -9.56 12.97
CA ARG A 170 6.27 -10.34 13.23
C ARG A 170 5.54 -10.68 11.93
N LEU A 171 5.41 -9.72 11.02
CA LEU A 171 4.70 -9.96 9.76
C LEU A 171 5.44 -10.95 8.86
N VAL A 172 6.78 -10.91 8.84
CA VAL A 172 7.61 -11.90 8.13
C VAL A 172 7.45 -13.29 8.75
N GLU A 173 7.41 -13.41 10.08
CA GLU A 173 7.18 -14.69 10.78
C GLU A 173 5.81 -15.30 10.46
N LEU A 174 4.80 -14.46 10.17
CA LEU A 174 3.48 -14.90 9.69
C LEU A 174 3.48 -15.35 8.22
N GLY A 175 4.62 -15.26 7.52
CA GLY A 175 4.75 -15.64 6.11
C GLY A 175 4.18 -14.62 5.12
N LEU A 176 4.08 -13.34 5.52
CA LEU A 176 3.59 -12.25 4.68
C LEU A 176 4.70 -11.62 3.82
#